data_AF-A0A0C6FTN1-F1
#
_entry.id   AF-A0A0C6FTN1-F1
#
_cell.length_a   1.000
_cell.length_b   1.000
_cell.length_c   1.000
_cell.angle_alpha   90.00
_cell.angle_beta   90.00
_cell.angle_gamma   90.00
#
_symmetry.space_group_name_H-M   'P 1'
#
loop_
_entity.id
_entity.type
_entity.pdbx_description
1 polymer ?
#
loop_
_entity_poly.entity_id
_entity_poly.type
_entity_poly.pdbx_seq_one_letter_code
_entity_poly.pdbx_strand_id
1 'polypeptide(L)'
;MMSKPVFQPAPRPKPRTSPEEARQLAEAAEDLGFTRPSTAPEPERSAPEAPIAPHPLPASPNPPLPKRVSAQKDPALKFSIPEEVWTELRQRALDERVTVKFLVLRALARDGFAIDLDNLPEDGRRVR
;
A
#
# COMPACT_ATOMS: atom_id res chain seq x y z
N MET A 1 -50.91 9.55 7.84
CA MET A 1 -49.87 8.49 7.92
C MET A 1 -48.99 8.62 6.68
N MET A 2 -47.75 9.11 6.81
CA MET A 2 -46.81 9.18 5.69
C MET A 2 -46.05 7.84 5.60
N SER A 3 -46.21 7.13 4.48
CA SER A 3 -45.48 5.91 4.16
C SER A 3 -43.99 6.21 3.94
N LYS A 4 -43.11 5.47 4.61
CA LYS A 4 -41.66 5.60 4.45
C LYS A 4 -41.24 5.09 3.06
N PRO A 5 -40.36 5.80 2.33
CA PRO A 5 -39.90 5.34 1.03
C PRO A 5 -39.11 4.03 1.16
N VAL A 6 -39.47 3.05 0.34
CA VAL A 6 -38.75 1.78 0.25
C VAL A 6 -37.41 2.04 -0.42
N PHE A 7 -36.32 1.73 0.28
CA PHE A 7 -34.98 1.80 -0.29
C PHE A 7 -34.84 0.79 -1.43
N GLN A 8 -34.47 1.26 -2.62
CA GLN A 8 -34.18 0.38 -3.76
C GLN A 8 -32.66 0.27 -3.92
N PRO A 9 -32.11 -0.94 -4.12
CA PRO A 9 -30.69 -1.12 -4.36
C PRO A 9 -30.25 -0.43 -5.66
N ALA A 10 -29.03 0.11 -5.65
CA ALA A 10 -28.47 0.77 -6.82
C ALA A 10 -28.40 -0.21 -8.02
N PRO A 11 -28.63 0.27 -9.25
CA PRO A 11 -28.51 -0.56 -10.44
C PRO A 11 -27.08 -1.08 -10.59
N ARG A 12 -26.95 -2.32 -11.06
CA ARG A 12 -25.63 -2.91 -11.28
C ARG A 12 -24.87 -2.10 -12.35
N PRO A 13 -23.57 -1.83 -12.14
CA PRO A 13 -22.75 -1.16 -13.14
C PRO A 13 -22.68 -2.04 -14.40
N LYS A 14 -22.83 -1.41 -15.57
CA LYS A 14 -22.65 -2.09 -16.85
C LYS A 14 -21.15 -2.23 -17.13
N PRO A 15 -20.67 -3.41 -17.57
CA PRO A 15 -19.29 -3.57 -17.98
C PRO A 15 -18.96 -2.62 -19.13
N ARG A 16 -17.75 -2.03 -19.10
CA ARG A 16 -17.29 -1.09 -20.13
C ARG A 16 -16.79 -1.79 -21.40
N THR A 17 -16.49 -3.09 -21.30
CA THR A 17 -15.93 -3.90 -22.38
C THR A 17 -16.98 -4.87 -22.91
N SER A 18 -16.93 -5.13 -24.22
CA SER A 18 -17.71 -6.18 -24.86
C SER A 18 -17.26 -7.58 -24.38
N PRO A 19 -18.09 -8.62 -24.53
CA PRO A 19 -17.69 -9.98 -24.19
C PRO A 19 -16.51 -10.50 -25.02
N GLU A 20 -16.31 -9.96 -26.23
CA GLU A 20 -15.21 -10.33 -27.11
C GLU A 20 -13.89 -9.71 -26.63
N GLU A 21 -13.87 -8.40 -26.33
CA GLU A 21 -12.71 -7.73 -25.75
C GLU A 21 -12.30 -8.34 -24.40
N ALA A 22 -13.28 -8.76 -23.60
CA ALA A 22 -13.00 -9.46 -22.34
C ALA A 22 -12.24 -10.77 -22.55
N ARG A 23 -12.52 -11.52 -23.64
CA ARG A 23 -11.80 -12.74 -23.99
C ARG A 23 -10.38 -12.43 -24.46
N GLN A 24 -10.21 -11.41 -25.30
CA GLN A 24 -8.90 -10.99 -25.78
C GLN A 24 -7.98 -10.54 -24.63
N LEU A 25 -8.54 -9.82 -23.64
CA LEU A 25 -7.80 -9.42 -22.44
C LEU A 25 -7.43 -10.62 -21.57
N ALA A 26 -8.32 -11.61 -21.46
CA ALA A 26 -8.04 -12.83 -20.72
C ALA A 26 -6.89 -13.62 -21.38
N GLU A 27 -6.93 -13.78 -22.70
CA GLU A 27 -5.88 -14.43 -23.51
C GLU A 27 -4.53 -13.70 -23.36
N ALA A 28 -4.53 -12.37 -23.46
CA ALA A 28 -3.32 -11.57 -23.26
C ALA A 28 -2.76 -11.65 -21.82
N ALA A 29 -3.60 -11.94 -20.83
CA ALA A 29 -3.21 -12.04 -19.42
C ALA A 29 -2.76 -13.45 -19.00
N GLU A 30 -2.93 -14.46 -19.85
CA GLU A 30 -2.49 -15.83 -19.55
C GLU A 30 -0.97 -15.92 -19.39
N ASP A 31 -0.22 -15.24 -20.26
CA ASP A 31 1.25 -15.20 -20.21
C ASP A 31 1.78 -14.51 -18.94
N LEU A 32 1.01 -13.56 -18.40
CA LEU A 32 1.34 -12.85 -17.16
C LEU A 32 1.06 -13.69 -15.90
N GLY A 33 0.54 -14.92 -16.05
CA GLY A 33 0.26 -15.82 -14.94
C GLY A 33 -0.94 -15.40 -14.07
N PHE A 34 -1.74 -14.40 -14.49
CA PHE A 34 -2.93 -13.96 -13.76
C PHE A 34 -4.06 -14.99 -13.79
N THR A 35 -4.11 -15.84 -14.82
CA THR A 35 -5.10 -16.91 -14.95
C THR A 35 -4.61 -18.25 -14.41
N ARG A 36 -3.35 -18.33 -13.95
CA ARG A 36 -2.80 -19.57 -13.38
C ARG A 36 -3.39 -19.78 -11.99
N PRO A 37 -4.26 -20.80 -11.77
CA PRO A 37 -4.62 -21.17 -10.41
C PRO A 37 -3.34 -21.58 -9.68
N SER A 38 -3.07 -20.94 -8.55
CA SER A 38 -1.97 -21.31 -7.66
C SER A 38 -2.31 -22.66 -7.01
N THR A 39 -2.06 -23.75 -7.73
CA THR A 39 -2.03 -25.08 -7.12
C THR A 39 -0.74 -25.20 -6.34
N ALA A 40 -0.83 -25.26 -5.01
CA ALA A 40 0.28 -25.69 -4.18
C ALA A 40 0.49 -27.19 -4.47
N PRO A 41 1.74 -27.68 -4.63
CA PRO A 41 1.96 -29.10 -4.84
C PRO A 41 1.40 -29.87 -3.64
N GLU A 42 0.44 -30.76 -3.91
CA GLU A 42 0.06 -31.82 -2.98
C GLU A 42 1.32 -32.63 -2.67
N PRO A 43 1.73 -32.77 -1.40
CA PRO A 43 2.82 -33.66 -1.06
C PRO A 43 2.40 -35.09 -1.35
N GLU A 44 3.13 -35.75 -2.26
CA GLU A 44 2.98 -37.17 -2.55
C GLU A 44 3.01 -37.99 -1.26
N ARG A 45 1.98 -38.81 -1.13
CA ARG A 45 1.73 -39.74 -0.05
C ARG A 45 2.74 -40.88 -0.11
N SER A 46 3.56 -41.03 0.93
CA SER A 46 4.13 -42.31 1.34
C SER A 46 3.83 -42.53 2.83
N ALA A 47 3.07 -43.60 3.10
CA ALA A 47 2.62 -44.10 4.40
C ALA A 47 3.80 -44.68 5.24
N PRO A 48 3.69 -44.98 6.55
CA PRO A 48 2.47 -45.37 7.27
C PRO A 48 2.19 -44.68 8.62
N GLU A 49 0.94 -44.88 9.01
CA GLU A 49 0.22 -44.59 10.24
C GLU A 49 1.05 -44.69 11.54
N ALA A 50 1.09 -43.58 12.28
CA ALA A 50 1.34 -43.58 13.72
C ALA A 50 0.21 -42.78 14.38
N PRO A 51 -0.41 -43.27 15.48
CA PRO A 51 -1.58 -42.62 16.05
C PRO A 51 -1.17 -41.30 16.72
N ILE A 52 -1.55 -40.18 16.11
CA ILE A 52 -1.34 -38.86 16.69
C ILE A 52 -2.41 -38.65 17.75
N ALA A 53 -2.02 -38.79 19.02
CA ALA A 53 -2.81 -38.36 20.15
C ALA A 53 -3.16 -36.86 20.02
N PRO A 54 -4.36 -36.42 20.42
CA PRO A 54 -4.74 -35.01 20.30
C PRO A 54 -4.01 -34.20 21.38
N HIS A 55 -2.89 -33.56 21.00
CA HIS A 55 -2.28 -32.52 21.81
C HIS A 55 -2.99 -31.18 21.53
N PRO A 56 -3.59 -30.52 22.53
CA PRO A 56 -4.14 -29.19 22.35
C PRO A 56 -3.00 -28.17 22.23
N LEU A 57 -3.01 -27.38 21.15
CA LEU A 57 -2.08 -26.26 20.94
C LEU A 57 -2.38 -25.16 21.99
N PRO A 58 -1.39 -24.62 22.72
CA PRO A 58 -1.61 -23.50 23.61
C PRO A 58 -1.86 -22.23 22.76
N ALA A 59 -2.96 -21.53 23.06
CA ALA A 59 -3.27 -20.23 22.48
C ALA A 59 -2.15 -19.23 22.83
N SER A 60 -1.38 -18.79 21.84
CA SER A 60 -0.43 -17.70 22.02
C SER A 60 -1.21 -16.38 22.24
N PRO A 61 -0.88 -15.60 23.28
CA PRO A 61 -1.44 -14.27 23.43
C PRO A 61 -0.81 -13.35 22.37
N ASN A 62 -1.61 -12.84 21.44
CA ASN A 62 -1.17 -11.80 20.52
C ASN A 62 -0.75 -10.57 21.34
N PRO A 63 0.48 -10.03 21.14
CA PRO A 63 0.88 -8.81 21.81
C PRO A 63 -0.01 -7.64 21.35
N PRO A 64 -0.34 -6.69 22.25
CA PRO A 64 -1.17 -5.56 21.88
C PRO A 64 -0.44 -4.70 20.83
N LEU A 65 -1.13 -4.46 19.72
CA LEU A 65 -0.66 -3.59 18.65
C LEU A 65 -0.36 -2.19 19.23
N PRO A 66 0.80 -1.57 18.91
CA PRO A 66 1.16 -0.28 19.48
C PRO A 66 0.12 0.76 19.10
N LYS A 67 -0.39 1.48 20.12
CA LYS A 67 -1.30 2.60 19.94
C LYS A 67 -0.58 3.67 19.10
N ARG A 68 -1.08 3.91 17.89
CA ARG A 68 -0.62 5.02 17.04
C ARG A 68 -0.72 6.30 17.83
N VAL A 69 0.42 6.90 18.16
CA VAL A 69 0.51 8.24 18.73
C VAL A 69 -0.15 9.18 17.72
N SER A 70 -1.13 9.97 18.17
CA SER A 70 -1.83 10.93 17.32
C SER A 70 -0.81 11.95 16.80
N ALA A 71 -0.51 11.87 15.50
CA ALA A 71 0.36 12.83 14.83
C ALA A 71 -0.27 14.23 14.99
N GLN A 72 0.42 15.11 15.72
CA GLN A 72 0.10 16.53 15.76
C GLN A 72 0.04 17.05 14.32
N LYS A 73 -1.03 17.77 13.98
CA LYS A 73 -1.30 18.18 12.61
C LYS A 73 -0.51 19.45 12.32
N ASP A 74 0.67 19.29 11.71
CA ASP A 74 1.52 20.41 11.31
C ASP A 74 0.81 21.33 10.30
N PRO A 75 1.05 22.66 10.33
CA PRO A 75 0.53 23.58 9.35
C PRO A 75 1.06 23.26 7.95
N ALA A 76 0.17 23.24 6.95
CA ALA A 76 0.52 22.93 5.57
C ALA A 76 0.84 24.21 4.78
N LEU A 77 2.07 24.31 4.26
CA LEU A 77 2.50 25.38 3.38
C LEU A 77 2.21 25.02 1.91
N LYS A 78 1.54 25.92 1.17
CA LYS A 78 1.32 25.80 -0.28
C LYS A 78 1.97 26.98 -0.99
N PHE A 79 2.85 26.71 -1.94
CA PHE A 79 3.46 27.71 -2.80
C PHE A 79 3.60 27.14 -4.22
N SER A 80 3.66 28.04 -5.21
CA SER A 80 3.89 27.67 -6.61
C SER A 80 5.39 27.71 -6.89
N ILE A 81 5.87 26.72 -7.64
CA ILE A 81 7.26 26.59 -8.06
C ILE A 81 7.22 26.37 -9.58
N PRO A 82 8.15 26.96 -10.36
CA PRO A 82 8.27 26.65 -11.78
C PRO A 82 8.41 25.14 -12.03
N GLU A 83 7.84 24.64 -13.13
CA GLU A 83 7.79 23.20 -13.45
C GLU A 83 9.19 22.61 -13.63
N GLU A 84 10.12 23.40 -14.17
CA GLU A 84 11.51 23.02 -14.35
C GLU A 84 12.17 22.73 -12.99
N VAL A 85 11.96 23.62 -12.02
CA VAL A 85 12.51 23.47 -10.67
C VAL A 85 11.85 22.30 -9.94
N TRP A 86 10.56 22.07 -10.17
CA TRP A 86 9.85 20.93 -9.60
C TRP A 86 10.39 19.59 -10.12
N THR A 87 10.68 19.53 -11.41
CA THR A 87 11.27 18.34 -12.06
C THR A 87 12.66 18.06 -11.50
N GLU A 88 13.51 19.08 -11.39
CA GLU A 88 14.84 18.97 -10.78
C GLU A 88 14.79 18.50 -9.32
N LEU A 89 13.84 19.03 -8.53
CA LEU A 89 13.61 18.60 -7.15
C LEU A 89 13.26 17.11 -7.05
N ARG A 90 12.40 16.62 -7.95
CA ARG A 90 12.01 15.21 -8.00
C ARG A 90 13.16 14.31 -8.41
N GLN A 91 13.94 14.73 -9.41
CA GLN A 91 15.11 13.98 -9.87
C GLN A 91 16.13 13.85 -8.73
N ARG A 92 16.46 14.97 -8.08
CA ARG A 92 17.38 14.97 -6.95
C ARG A 92 16.89 14.12 -5.78
N ALA A 93 15.58 14.14 -5.50
CA ALA A 93 14.98 13.30 -4.46
C ALA A 93 15.11 11.81 -4.80
N LEU A 94 15.02 11.44 -6.08
CA LEU A 94 15.23 10.07 -6.54
C LEU A 94 16.69 9.63 -6.35
N ASP A 95 17.64 10.46 -6.77
CA ASP A 95 19.08 10.16 -6.72
C ASP A 95 19.56 10.01 -5.28
N GLU A 96 19.12 10.90 -4.40
CA GLU A 96 19.46 10.88 -2.96
C GLU A 96 18.59 9.90 -2.15
N ARG A 97 17.63 9.21 -2.79
CA ARG A 97 16.67 8.28 -2.15
C ARG A 97 15.90 8.91 -0.97
N VAL A 98 15.48 10.16 -1.13
CA VAL A 98 14.68 10.92 -0.15
C VAL A 98 13.41 11.48 -0.78
N THR A 99 12.61 12.20 0.01
CA THR A 99 11.42 12.92 -0.47
C THR A 99 11.79 14.34 -0.83
N VAL A 100 11.01 14.94 -1.73
CA VAL A 100 11.08 16.38 -1.99
C VAL A 100 10.84 17.19 -0.71
N LYS A 101 9.94 16.72 0.18
CA LYS A 101 9.72 17.32 1.50
C LYS A 101 11.01 17.40 2.31
N PHE A 102 11.79 16.32 2.36
CA PHE A 102 13.08 16.30 3.05
C PHE A 102 14.08 17.28 2.43
N LEU A 103 14.16 17.38 1.10
CA LEU A 103 15.04 18.34 0.44
C LEU A 103 14.70 19.79 0.80
N VAL A 104 13.41 20.12 0.85
CA VAL A 104 12.94 21.46 1.25
C VAL A 104 13.32 21.75 2.71
N LEU A 105 13.07 20.81 3.61
CA LEU A 105 13.42 20.95 5.02
C LEU A 105 14.93 21.05 5.24
N ARG A 106 15.72 20.30 4.47
CA ARG A 106 17.19 20.41 4.46
C ARG A 106 17.65 21.78 3.97
N ALA A 107 16.99 22.35 2.97
CA ALA A 107 17.31 23.70 2.49
C ALA A 107 17.01 24.75 3.56
N LEU A 108 15.86 24.64 4.23
CA LEU A 108 15.50 25.49 5.36
C LEU A 108 16.50 25.34 6.53
N ALA A 109 16.92 24.12 6.85
CA ALA A 109 17.95 23.90 7.87
C ALA A 109 19.27 24.62 7.51
N ARG A 110 19.66 24.62 6.23
CA ARG A 110 20.85 25.34 5.74
C ARG A 110 20.70 26.86 5.82
N ASP A 111 19.50 27.39 5.65
CA ASP A 111 19.16 28.81 5.85
C ASP A 111 19.12 29.22 7.33
N GLY A 112 19.36 28.29 8.26
CA GLY A 112 19.45 28.56 9.70
C GLY A 112 18.16 28.31 10.49
N PHE A 113 17.14 27.70 9.88
CA PHE A 113 15.96 27.26 10.61
C PHE A 113 16.29 26.05 11.49
N ALA A 114 15.84 26.06 12.75
CA ALA A 114 16.03 24.96 13.70
C ALA A 114 15.12 23.77 13.33
N ILE A 115 15.55 22.98 12.35
CA ILE A 115 14.86 21.78 11.87
C ILE A 115 15.72 20.57 12.19
N ASP A 116 15.15 19.66 12.95
CA ASP A 116 15.77 18.38 13.24
C ASP A 116 15.55 17.40 12.07
N LEU A 117 16.62 17.14 11.32
CA LEU A 117 16.59 16.28 10.13
C LEU A 117 16.70 14.79 10.47
N ASP A 118 17.18 14.46 11.67
CA ASP A 118 17.41 13.09 12.13
C ASP A 118 16.13 12.49 12.73
N ASN A 119 15.31 13.32 13.39
CA ASN A 119 14.01 12.90 13.92
C ASN A 119 12.84 13.08 12.93
N LEU A 120 13.14 13.42 11.68
CA LEU A 120 12.11 13.54 10.65
C LEU A 120 11.52 12.15 10.33
N PRO A 121 10.18 12.00 10.20
CA PRO A 121 9.57 10.71 9.91
C PRO A 121 10.25 10.05 8.73
N GLU A 122 10.71 8.82 8.92
CA GLU A 122 11.43 8.08 7.89
C GLU A 122 10.58 8.03 6.62
N ASP A 123 11.13 8.60 5.57
CA ASP A 123 10.65 8.35 4.23
C ASP A 123 10.97 6.90 3.92
N GLY A 124 9.97 6.09 3.54
CA GLY A 124 10.13 4.67 3.21
C GLY A 124 11.13 4.37 2.08
N ARG A 125 11.78 5.41 1.53
CA ARG A 125 12.90 5.37 0.59
C ARG A 125 14.28 5.31 1.25
N ARG A 126 14.42 5.63 2.54
CA ARG A 126 15.71 5.68 3.28
C ARG A 126 16.21 4.31 3.78
N VAL A 127 15.51 3.23 3.46
CA VAL A 127 15.85 1.87 3.89
C VAL A 127 16.87 1.23 2.95
N ARG A 128 18.12 1.13 3.37
CA ARG A 128 19.05 0.06 2.96
C ARG A 128 20.02 -0.26 4.09
#